data_AF-A0A814RMJ0-F1
#
_entry.id   AF-A0A814RMJ0-F1
#
_cell.length_a   1.000
_cell.length_b   1.000
_cell.length_c   1.000
_cell.angle_alpha   90.00
_cell.angle_beta   90.00
_cell.angle_gamma   90.00
#
_symmetry.space_group_name_H-M   'P 1'
#
loop_
_entity.id
_entity.type
_entity.pdbx_description
1 polymer ?
#
loop_
_entity_poly.entity_id
_entity_poly.type
_entity_poly.pdbx_seq_one_letter_code
_entity_poly.pdbx_strand_id
1 'polypeptide(L)'
;MSDSDEEFNDESLWETELEIALLSNCDYGAIRNISKLRPLPDSLRSKVWKVCLDVQQDIENNQISKWKEIYDLPQQDKIREDCRHLAEKLKPNDPEQQLLITSQLESILTFYCISNDEFYEKDNGWIEILYPIMSLNLTKNENYNFFSAILKRYIPK
;
A
#
# COMPACT_ATOMS: atom_id res chain seq x y z
N MET A 1 1.82 51.37 -1.02
CA MET A 1 1.50 50.17 -0.21
C MET A 1 0.80 49.24 -1.17
N SER A 2 1.52 48.26 -1.70
CA SER A 2 0.95 47.28 -2.63
C SER A 2 0.27 46.21 -1.80
N ASP A 3 -1.05 46.12 -1.96
CA ASP A 3 -1.86 44.98 -1.54
C ASP A 3 -1.28 43.72 -2.19
N SER A 4 -0.61 42.91 -1.38
CA SER A 4 -0.32 41.51 -1.69
C SER A 4 -1.43 40.69 -1.06
N ASP A 5 -2.59 40.70 -1.73
CA ASP A 5 -3.61 39.67 -1.54
C ASP A 5 -2.98 38.36 -2.04
N GLU A 6 -2.41 37.59 -1.11
CA GLU A 6 -2.18 36.16 -1.34
C GLU A 6 -3.56 35.55 -1.62
N GLU A 7 -3.84 35.25 -2.88
CA GLU A 7 -4.99 34.44 -3.27
C GLU A 7 -4.95 33.15 -2.44
N PHE A 8 -5.82 33.06 -1.42
CA PHE A 8 -6.09 31.83 -0.70
C PHE A 8 -6.57 30.80 -1.73
N ASN A 9 -5.66 29.94 -2.17
CA ASN A 9 -5.97 28.92 -3.15
C ASN A 9 -6.93 27.90 -2.51
N ASP A 10 -8.20 27.92 -2.94
CA ASP A 10 -9.27 26.99 -2.52
C ASP A 10 -8.87 25.51 -2.75
N GLU A 11 -7.94 25.23 -3.67
CA GLU A 11 -7.35 23.89 -3.84
C GLU A 11 -6.53 23.43 -2.63
N SER A 12 -5.86 24.32 -1.91
CA SER A 12 -5.12 23.96 -0.69
C SER A 12 -6.03 23.76 0.52
N LEU A 13 -7.24 24.34 0.49
CA LEU A 13 -8.14 24.34 1.64
C LEU A 13 -8.75 22.95 1.90
N TRP A 14 -9.25 22.29 0.86
CA TRP A 14 -9.84 20.95 1.00
C TRP A 14 -8.79 19.87 1.33
N GLU A 15 -7.56 20.02 0.83
CA GLU A 15 -6.44 19.11 1.17
C GLU A 15 -6.09 19.23 2.66
N THR A 16 -6.06 20.46 3.16
CA THR A 16 -5.85 20.75 4.59
C THR A 16 -7.00 20.19 5.44
N GLU A 17 -8.25 20.39 5.02
CA GLU A 17 -9.43 19.81 5.68
C GLU A 17 -9.36 18.28 5.71
N LEU A 18 -8.95 17.66 4.59
CA LEU A 18 -8.77 16.21 4.50
C LEU A 18 -7.67 15.73 5.44
N GLU A 19 -6.54 16.43 5.51
CA GLU A 19 -5.46 16.09 6.44
C GLU A 19 -5.93 16.17 7.91
N ILE A 20 -6.64 17.23 8.28
CA ILE A 20 -7.22 17.38 9.63
C ILE A 20 -8.20 16.26 9.94
N ALA A 21 -9.07 15.89 8.99
CA ALA A 21 -10.02 14.79 9.15
C ALA A 21 -9.29 13.45 9.37
N LEU A 22 -8.26 13.17 8.57
CA LEU A 22 -7.43 11.96 8.70
C LEU A 22 -6.73 11.89 10.06
N LEU A 23 -6.23 13.01 10.59
CA LEU A 23 -5.64 13.09 11.93
C LEU A 23 -6.68 12.87 13.05
N SER A 24 -7.95 13.13 12.76
CA SER A 24 -9.07 13.00 13.71
C SER A 24 -9.76 11.63 13.65
N ASN A 25 -9.16 10.63 13.01
CA ASN A 25 -9.73 9.28 12.79
C ASN A 25 -11.09 9.32 12.07
N CYS A 26 -11.19 10.08 10.98
CA CYS A 26 -12.40 10.13 10.17
C CYS A 26 -12.71 8.79 9.47
N ASP A 27 -13.96 8.64 9.02
CA ASP A 27 -14.39 7.49 8.23
C ASP A 27 -14.34 7.76 6.70
N TYR A 28 -14.67 6.73 5.91
CA TYR A 28 -14.78 6.85 4.46
C TYR A 28 -15.81 7.90 4.01
N GLY A 29 -16.89 8.10 4.77
CA GLY A 29 -17.94 9.08 4.46
C GLY A 29 -17.40 10.50 4.48
N ALA A 30 -16.63 10.85 5.52
CA ALA A 30 -15.94 12.13 5.63
C ALA A 30 -14.94 12.34 4.48
N ILE A 31 -14.11 11.34 4.17
CA ILE A 31 -13.15 11.40 3.06
C ILE A 31 -13.87 11.70 1.74
N ARG A 32 -14.97 11.00 1.46
CA ARG A 32 -15.76 11.21 0.24
C ARG A 32 -16.36 12.61 0.18
N ASN A 33 -16.86 13.13 1.31
CA ASN A 33 -17.49 14.44 1.38
C ASN A 33 -16.49 15.60 1.20
N ILE A 34 -15.28 15.45 1.73
CA ILE A 34 -14.21 16.46 1.62
C ILE A 34 -13.57 16.40 0.23
N SER A 35 -13.12 15.21 -0.19
CA SER A 35 -12.42 15.04 -1.48
C SER A 35 -13.32 15.23 -2.69
N LYS A 36 -14.63 14.93 -2.59
CA LYS A 36 -15.61 15.06 -3.68
C LYS A 36 -15.12 14.42 -5.00
N LEU A 37 -14.44 13.28 -4.91
CA LEU A 37 -13.85 12.54 -6.04
C LEU A 37 -12.74 13.30 -6.79
N ARG A 38 -12.17 14.37 -6.21
CA ARG A 38 -10.96 15.01 -6.72
C ARG A 38 -9.77 14.05 -6.62
N PRO A 39 -8.78 14.16 -7.52
CA PRO A 39 -7.53 13.42 -7.40
C PRO A 39 -6.87 13.66 -6.05
N LEU A 40 -6.47 12.58 -5.36
CA LEU A 40 -5.84 12.68 -4.06
C LEU A 40 -4.37 13.08 -4.18
N PRO A 41 -3.88 14.02 -3.34
CA PRO A 41 -2.47 14.34 -3.22
C PRO A 41 -1.66 13.10 -2.85
N ASP A 42 -0.48 12.94 -3.46
CA ASP A 42 0.44 11.82 -3.22
C ASP A 42 0.74 11.63 -1.74
N SER A 43 0.92 12.72 -1.00
CA SER A 43 1.20 12.75 0.44
C SER A 43 0.06 12.21 1.31
N LEU A 44 -1.19 12.24 0.81
CA LEU A 44 -2.37 11.82 1.56
C LEU A 44 -2.90 10.44 1.13
N ARG A 45 -2.48 9.91 -0.04
CA ARG A 45 -3.01 8.63 -0.56
C ARG A 45 -2.86 7.49 0.43
N SER A 46 -1.70 7.32 1.04
CA SER A 46 -1.44 6.24 2.00
C SER A 46 -2.40 6.29 3.19
N LYS A 47 -2.58 7.48 3.78
CA LYS A 47 -3.50 7.73 4.90
C LYS A 47 -4.96 7.46 4.50
N VAL A 48 -5.38 7.94 3.32
CA VAL A 48 -6.74 7.70 2.80
C VAL A 48 -6.99 6.22 2.56
N TRP A 49 -6.06 5.52 1.89
CA TRP A 49 -6.18 4.09 1.63
C TRP A 49 -6.26 3.29 2.92
N LYS A 50 -5.51 3.67 3.96
CA LYS A 50 -5.57 3.03 5.27
C LYS A 50 -6.99 3.05 5.86
N VAL A 51 -7.68 4.19 5.76
CA VAL A 51 -9.08 4.34 6.21
C VAL A 51 -10.03 3.55 5.31
N CYS A 52 -9.90 3.69 3.98
CA CYS A 52 -10.77 3.00 3.02
C CYS A 52 -10.65 1.47 3.07
N LEU A 53 -9.46 0.96 3.36
CA LEU A 53 -9.18 -0.46 3.52
C LEU A 53 -9.48 -0.94 4.94
N ASP A 54 -9.77 -0.06 5.90
CA ASP A 54 -10.08 -0.39 7.29
C ASP A 54 -9.14 -1.47 7.86
N VAL A 55 -7.83 -1.15 7.87
CA VAL A 55 -6.71 -2.04 8.23
C VAL A 55 -5.94 -1.58 9.47
N GLN A 56 -6.42 -0.56 10.18
CA GLN A 56 -5.71 0.00 11.35
C GLN A 56 -5.39 -1.08 12.39
N GLN A 57 -6.38 -1.89 12.74
CA GLN A 57 -6.21 -2.95 13.74
C GLN A 57 -5.24 -4.05 13.27
N ASP A 58 -5.29 -4.42 11.99
CA ASP A 58 -4.40 -5.43 11.41
C ASP A 58 -2.94 -4.97 11.39
N ILE A 59 -2.73 -3.68 11.09
CA ILE A 59 -1.41 -3.04 11.13
C ILE A 59 -0.87 -3.04 12.57
N GLU A 60 -1.69 -2.71 13.56
CA GLU A 60 -1.30 -2.74 14.98
C GLU A 60 -0.94 -4.15 15.47
N ASN A 61 -1.62 -5.18 14.97
CA ASN A 61 -1.31 -6.58 15.28
C ASN A 61 0.09 -7.00 14.78
N ASN A 62 0.58 -6.33 13.73
CA ASN A 62 1.92 -6.42 13.17
C ASN A 62 2.38 -7.87 12.95
N GLN A 63 1.52 -8.68 12.33
CA GLN A 63 1.72 -10.13 12.21
C GLN A 63 2.95 -10.49 11.37
N ILE A 64 3.15 -9.82 10.24
CA ILE A 64 4.27 -10.12 9.33
C ILE A 64 5.64 -9.86 9.98
N SER A 65 5.74 -8.92 10.92
CA SER A 65 7.01 -8.68 11.64
C SER A 65 7.36 -9.78 12.66
N LYS A 66 6.38 -10.62 13.04
CA LYS A 66 6.59 -11.77 13.93
C LYS A 66 6.93 -13.04 13.17
N TRP A 67 6.77 -13.03 11.85
CA TRP A 67 7.08 -14.16 10.99
C TRP A 67 8.60 -14.34 10.86
N LYS A 68 9.03 -15.59 10.75
CA LYS A 68 10.45 -15.98 10.79
C LYS A 68 11.17 -15.86 9.44
N GLU A 69 10.50 -15.36 8.41
CA GLU A 69 11.05 -15.23 7.06
C GLU A 69 11.60 -16.55 6.50
N ILE A 70 10.81 -17.62 6.64
CA ILE A 70 11.12 -18.93 6.06
C ILE A 70 10.52 -18.98 4.66
N TYR A 71 11.38 -19.08 3.65
CA TYR A 71 11.02 -19.07 2.23
C TYR A 71 11.15 -20.48 1.63
N ASP A 72 10.26 -21.39 2.04
CA ASP A 72 10.33 -22.83 1.72
C ASP A 72 9.12 -23.35 0.92
N LEU A 73 8.35 -22.45 0.31
CA LEU A 73 7.20 -22.83 -0.52
C LEU A 73 7.64 -23.56 -1.81
N PRO A 74 6.87 -24.55 -2.30
CA PRO A 74 7.17 -25.22 -3.58
C PRO A 74 7.28 -24.27 -4.77
N GLN A 75 6.54 -23.17 -4.74
CA GLN A 75 6.48 -22.14 -5.77
C GLN A 75 7.38 -20.92 -5.47
N GLN A 76 8.28 -21.01 -4.48
CA GLN A 76 9.11 -19.89 -4.04
C GLN A 76 9.96 -19.29 -5.16
N ASP A 77 10.48 -20.11 -6.07
CA ASP A 77 11.29 -19.62 -7.19
C ASP A 77 10.47 -18.75 -8.16
N LYS A 78 9.19 -19.09 -8.37
CA LYS A 78 8.26 -18.27 -9.19
C LYS A 78 7.96 -16.94 -8.50
N ILE A 79 7.68 -16.98 -7.19
CA ILE A 79 7.49 -15.78 -6.37
C ILE A 79 8.71 -14.87 -6.51
N ARG A 80 9.91 -15.41 -6.33
CA ARG A 80 11.16 -14.64 -6.38
C ARG A 80 11.43 -14.03 -7.75
N GLU A 81 11.15 -14.76 -8.83
CA GLU A 81 11.30 -14.26 -10.20
C GLU A 81 10.35 -13.07 -10.45
N ASP A 82 9.06 -13.23 -10.15
CA ASP A 82 8.08 -12.18 -10.40
C ASP A 82 8.28 -10.95 -9.49
N CYS A 83 8.69 -11.15 -8.23
CA CYS A 83 9.08 -10.07 -7.32
C CYS A 83 10.26 -9.25 -7.87
N ARG A 84 11.25 -9.92 -8.49
CA ARG A 84 12.42 -9.25 -9.09
C ARG A 84 12.00 -8.39 -10.28
N HIS A 85 11.16 -8.93 -11.17
CA HIS A 85 10.63 -8.19 -12.30
C HIS A 85 9.80 -6.98 -11.85
N LEU A 86 8.98 -7.14 -10.82
CA LEU A 86 8.22 -6.04 -10.24
C LEU A 86 9.14 -4.98 -9.62
N ALA A 87 10.18 -5.39 -8.89
CA ALA A 87 11.16 -4.47 -8.32
C ALA A 87 11.87 -3.64 -9.39
N GLU A 88 12.27 -4.25 -10.52
CA GLU A 88 12.85 -3.54 -11.66
C GLU A 88 11.88 -2.50 -12.25
N LYS A 89 10.59 -2.85 -12.37
CA LYS A 89 9.54 -1.96 -12.86
C LYS A 89 9.31 -0.74 -11.95
N LEU A 90 9.61 -0.84 -10.66
CA LEU A 90 9.55 0.26 -9.70
C LEU A 90 10.72 1.26 -9.84
N LYS A 91 11.64 1.04 -10.80
CA LYS A 91 12.76 1.93 -11.13
C LYS A 91 13.60 2.32 -9.90
N PRO A 92 14.24 1.35 -9.23
CA PRO A 92 15.13 1.63 -8.12
C PRO A 92 16.31 2.48 -8.59
N ASN A 93 16.82 3.32 -7.69
CA ASN A 93 17.95 4.21 -7.96
C ASN A 93 19.27 3.44 -8.07
N ASP A 94 19.38 2.30 -7.36
CA ASP A 94 20.57 1.47 -7.31
C ASP A 94 20.23 -0.02 -7.05
N PRO A 95 21.21 -0.94 -7.22
CA PRO A 95 20.98 -2.37 -7.02
C PRO A 95 20.62 -2.76 -5.57
N GLU A 96 21.06 -1.99 -4.56
CA GLU A 96 20.74 -2.28 -3.16
C GLU A 96 19.26 -2.02 -2.90
N GLN A 97 18.74 -0.90 -3.38
CA GLN A 97 17.31 -0.59 -3.33
C GLN A 97 16.48 -1.65 -4.09
N GLN A 98 16.96 -2.12 -5.25
CA GLN A 98 16.29 -3.20 -5.98
C GLN A 98 16.19 -4.49 -5.13
N LEU A 99 17.27 -4.86 -4.45
CA LEU A 99 17.30 -6.04 -3.58
C LEU A 99 16.36 -5.88 -2.38
N LEU A 100 16.31 -4.70 -1.76
CA LEU A 100 15.39 -4.40 -0.65
C LEU A 100 13.93 -4.52 -1.09
N ILE A 101 13.56 -3.93 -2.24
CA ILE A 101 12.20 -4.01 -2.78
C ILE A 101 11.85 -5.46 -3.12
N THR A 102 12.76 -6.20 -3.77
CA THR A 102 12.55 -7.62 -4.12
C THR A 102 12.31 -8.46 -2.87
N SER A 103 13.15 -8.30 -1.84
CA SER A 103 13.02 -9.01 -0.56
C SER A 103 11.71 -8.70 0.14
N GLN A 104 11.31 -7.42 0.17
CA GLN A 104 10.05 -7.00 0.77
C GLN A 104 8.83 -7.60 0.04
N LEU A 105 8.83 -7.61 -1.29
CA LEU A 105 7.79 -8.22 -2.10
C LEU A 105 7.72 -9.75 -1.85
N GLU A 106 8.87 -10.42 -1.85
CA GLU A 106 8.97 -11.86 -1.58
C GLU A 106 8.45 -12.19 -0.17
N SER A 107 8.79 -11.40 0.85
CA SER A 107 8.22 -11.53 2.20
C SER A 107 6.70 -11.44 2.20
N ILE A 108 6.14 -10.41 1.54
CA ILE A 108 4.68 -10.16 1.55
C ILE A 108 3.93 -11.33 0.90
N LEU A 109 4.37 -11.77 -0.29
CA LEU A 109 3.71 -12.85 -1.01
C LEU A 109 3.85 -14.20 -0.30
N THR A 110 5.05 -14.52 0.17
CA THR A 110 5.33 -15.78 0.88
C THR A 110 4.50 -15.84 2.16
N PHE A 111 4.51 -14.76 2.96
CA PHE A 111 3.74 -14.70 4.19
C PHE A 111 2.23 -14.76 3.94
N TYR A 112 1.73 -14.14 2.87
CA TYR A 112 0.32 -14.24 2.48
C TYR A 112 -0.07 -15.67 2.12
N CYS A 113 0.73 -16.38 1.31
CA CYS A 113 0.50 -17.78 0.96
C CYS A 113 0.42 -18.66 2.22
N ILE A 114 1.39 -18.53 3.12
CA ILE A 114 1.45 -19.31 4.36
C ILE A 114 0.26 -19.01 5.27
N SER A 115 -0.06 -17.73 5.47
CA SER A 115 -1.06 -17.31 6.46
C SER A 115 -2.49 -17.60 6.04
N ASN A 116 -2.74 -17.78 4.74
CA ASN A 116 -4.08 -17.98 4.19
C ASN A 116 -4.24 -19.35 3.50
N ASP A 117 -3.22 -20.20 3.55
CA ASP A 117 -3.17 -21.50 2.85
C ASP A 117 -3.45 -21.38 1.34
N GLU A 118 -2.85 -20.35 0.73
CA GLU A 118 -3.03 -20.02 -0.69
C GLU A 118 -1.80 -20.43 -1.51
N PHE A 119 -2.03 -20.85 -2.75
CA PHE A 119 -0.95 -21.20 -3.68
C PHE A 119 -0.71 -20.05 -4.68
N TYR A 120 0.55 -19.63 -4.82
CA TYR A 120 0.91 -18.60 -5.79
C TYR A 120 1.04 -19.20 -7.18
N GLU A 121 0.35 -18.58 -8.14
CA GLU A 121 0.47 -18.89 -9.56
C GLU A 121 0.87 -17.64 -10.34
N LYS A 122 1.59 -17.85 -11.44
CA LYS A 122 1.97 -16.78 -12.33
C LYS A 122 0.71 -16.18 -12.97
N ASP A 123 0.72 -14.86 -13.17
CA ASP A 123 -0.38 -14.10 -13.78
C ASP A 123 -1.71 -14.17 -13.00
N ASN A 124 -1.69 -14.50 -11.70
CA ASN A 124 -2.87 -14.52 -10.83
C ASN A 124 -3.36 -13.13 -10.38
N GLY A 125 -2.75 -12.05 -10.89
CA GLY A 125 -3.11 -10.67 -10.57
C GLY A 125 -2.48 -10.09 -9.30
N TRP A 126 -1.77 -10.88 -8.50
CA TRP A 126 -1.25 -10.42 -7.20
C TRP A 126 -0.11 -9.41 -7.36
N ILE A 127 0.74 -9.59 -8.37
CA ILE A 127 1.84 -8.67 -8.70
C ILE A 127 1.29 -7.31 -9.17
N GLU A 128 0.22 -7.32 -9.95
CA GLU A 128 -0.48 -6.14 -10.45
C GLU A 128 -1.10 -5.34 -9.32
N ILE A 129 -1.59 -6.00 -8.27
CA ILE A 129 -2.11 -5.36 -7.05
C ILE A 129 -0.98 -4.80 -6.19
N LEU A 130 0.15 -5.50 -6.08
CA LEU A 130 1.30 -5.03 -5.30
C LEU A 130 1.96 -3.79 -5.91
N TYR A 131 1.99 -3.66 -7.25
CA TYR A 131 2.61 -2.52 -7.91
C TYR A 131 2.15 -1.13 -7.40
N PRO A 132 0.84 -0.80 -7.40
CA PRO A 132 0.38 0.49 -6.87
C PRO A 132 0.59 0.61 -5.36
N ILE A 133 0.49 -0.49 -4.60
CA ILE A 133 0.70 -0.49 -3.14
C ILE A 133 2.15 -0.10 -2.81
N MET A 134 3.13 -0.72 -3.47
CA MET A 134 4.55 -0.42 -3.26
C MET A 134 4.93 1.02 -3.66
N SER A 135 4.14 1.65 -4.52
CA SER A 135 4.34 3.04 -4.93
C SER A 135 3.89 4.06 -3.86
N LEU A 136 3.25 3.62 -2.77
CA LEU A 136 2.77 4.48 -1.67
C LEU A 136 3.81 4.73 -0.57
N ASN A 137 5.03 4.22 -0.72
CA ASN A 137 6.14 4.37 0.24
C ASN A 137 5.75 3.97 1.68
N LEU A 138 5.08 2.84 1.81
CA LEU A 138 4.60 2.27 3.07
C LEU A 138 5.65 1.35 3.71
N THR A 139 5.51 1.08 5.01
CA THR A 139 6.29 0.02 5.68
C THR A 139 5.93 -1.37 5.16
N LYS A 140 6.79 -2.38 5.38
CA LYS A 140 6.48 -3.79 5.01
C LYS A 140 5.16 -4.28 5.62
N ASN A 141 4.91 -3.93 6.88
CA ASN A 141 3.68 -4.28 7.58
C ASN A 141 2.44 -3.65 6.96
N GLU A 142 2.50 -2.36 6.60
CA GLU A 142 1.40 -1.68 5.93
C GLU A 142 1.14 -2.24 4.53
N ASN A 143 2.19 -2.45 3.73
CA ASN A 143 2.05 -3.04 2.39
C ASN A 143 1.37 -4.43 2.44
N TYR A 144 1.77 -5.29 3.38
CA TYR A 144 1.13 -6.59 3.57
C TYR A 144 -0.36 -6.46 3.91
N ASN A 145 -0.71 -5.60 4.87
CA ASN A 145 -2.11 -5.48 5.30
C ASN A 145 -2.97 -4.84 4.20
N PHE A 146 -2.44 -3.88 3.44
CA PHE A 146 -3.14 -3.32 2.28
C PHE A 146 -3.40 -4.39 1.23
N PHE A 147 -2.36 -5.16 0.87
CA PHE A 147 -2.46 -6.25 -0.08
C PHE A 147 -3.49 -7.31 0.35
N SER A 148 -3.37 -7.78 1.60
CA SER A 148 -4.25 -8.80 2.18
C SER A 148 -5.71 -8.34 2.23
N ALA A 149 -5.96 -7.09 2.63
CA ALA A 149 -7.30 -6.52 2.67
C ALA A 149 -7.92 -6.40 1.26
N ILE A 150 -7.12 -5.98 0.27
CA ILE A 150 -7.61 -5.88 -1.12
C ILE A 150 -8.01 -7.26 -1.65
N LEU A 151 -7.13 -8.26 -1.51
CA LEU A 151 -7.42 -9.62 -1.95
C LEU A 151 -8.68 -10.17 -1.27
N LYS A 152 -8.80 -10.02 0.05
CA LYS A 152 -9.92 -10.60 0.81
C LYS A 152 -11.27 -9.94 0.54
N ARG A 153 -11.29 -8.63 0.21
CA ARG A 153 -12.53 -7.85 0.12
C ARG A 153 -12.98 -7.59 -1.31
N TYR A 154 -12.06 -7.47 -2.26
CA TYR A 154 -12.37 -6.99 -3.60
C TYR A 154 -12.04 -8.00 -4.70
N ILE A 155 -11.31 -9.08 -4.41
CA ILE A 155 -11.00 -10.12 -5.39
C ILE A 155 -11.90 -11.34 -5.15
N PRO A 156 -12.71 -11.75 -6.14
CA PRO A 156 -13.52 -12.96 -6.04
C PRO A 156 -12.65 -14.21 -5.86
N LYS A 157 -13.17 -15.19 -5.11
CA LYS A 157 -12.55 -16.51 -4.92
C LYS A 157 -13.01 -17.51 -5.98
#